data_AF-A0A2V7T9X8-F1
#
_entry.id   AF-A0A2V7T9X8-F1
#
_cell.length_a   1.000
_cell.length_b   1.000
_cell.length_c   1.000
_cell.angle_alpha   90.00
_cell.angle_beta   90.00
_cell.angle_gamma   90.00
#
_symmetry.space_group_name_H-M   'P 1'
#
loop_
_entity.id
_entity.type
_entity.pdbx_description
1 polymer ?
#
loop_
_entity_poly.entity_id
_entity_poly.type
_entity_poly.pdbx_seq_one_letter_code
_entity_poly.pdbx_strand_id
1 'polypeptide(L)'
;PSDIEIRRNYFFKPLAWYPAVWSIKNLLELKLGRRILIQGNIFENSWAESQTGFAMLIWSVNQGGTTSWAQTADVWIRENIIRHAASGVMITDFNTDHPEYPTLYTQRVRFDNNLWEDISTSWGGDGRLIQVASGSGQLTAIKFYHQTGFAERTLITIASGVTQQFEFANIIVDHGLYGIHADDASEQGALDLHMPGYLFAGNAVIGGAAASYPTGNFFPATMNNVGFVNAAGGDYRLAASSPYKNRGTDGTDPGADITAILNWTNGVDQ
;
A
#
# COMPACT_ATOMS: atom_id res chain seq x y z
N PRO A 1 -2.55 16.55 -16.43
CA PRO A 1 -2.72 17.52 -15.32
C PRO A 1 -1.51 17.43 -14.39
N SER A 2 -1.20 18.49 -13.65
CA SER A 2 -0.12 18.47 -12.66
C SER A 2 -0.39 19.39 -11.47
N ASP A 3 0.43 19.26 -10.43
CA ASP A 3 0.38 20.12 -9.23
C ASP A 3 -0.94 19.96 -8.49
N ILE A 4 -1.26 18.71 -8.15
CA ILE A 4 -2.54 18.30 -7.58
C ILE A 4 -2.37 18.04 -6.09
N GLU A 5 -3.22 18.65 -5.27
CA GLU A 5 -3.32 18.35 -3.85
C GLU A 5 -4.70 17.74 -3.53
N ILE A 6 -4.70 16.55 -2.94
CA ILE A 6 -5.90 15.89 -2.39
C ILE A 6 -5.65 15.74 -0.90
N ARG A 7 -6.21 16.65 -0.10
CA ARG A 7 -5.85 16.76 1.31
C ARG A 7 -7.04 16.87 2.23
N ARG A 8 -6.96 16.17 3.37
CA ARG A 8 -7.93 16.29 4.47
C ARG A 8 -9.38 16.02 4.06
N ASN A 9 -9.57 15.01 3.20
CA ASN A 9 -10.89 14.58 2.76
C ASN A 9 -11.29 13.26 3.43
N TYR A 10 -12.60 13.05 3.53
CA TYR A 10 -13.17 11.74 3.83
C TYR A 10 -13.73 11.11 2.55
N PHE A 11 -13.03 10.09 2.05
CA PHE A 11 -13.46 9.28 0.91
C PHE A 11 -14.11 8.02 1.44
N PHE A 12 -15.44 7.97 1.44
CA PHE A 12 -16.16 6.80 1.95
C PHE A 12 -17.29 6.36 1.05
N LYS A 13 -17.60 5.08 1.13
CA LYS A 13 -18.87 4.53 0.64
C LYS A 13 -19.79 4.24 1.82
N PRO A 14 -21.04 4.72 1.81
CA PRO A 14 -22.00 4.38 2.85
C PRO A 14 -22.21 2.86 2.94
N LEU A 15 -22.17 2.30 4.16
CA LEU A 15 -22.43 0.87 4.36
C LEU A 15 -23.85 0.44 3.96
N ALA A 16 -24.79 1.38 3.85
CA ALA A 16 -26.12 1.12 3.28
C ALA A 16 -26.07 0.64 1.81
N TRP A 17 -24.94 0.79 1.12
CA TRP A 17 -24.74 0.30 -0.26
C TRP A 17 -24.15 -1.12 -0.32
N TYR A 18 -23.70 -1.66 0.82
CA TYR A 18 -23.04 -2.96 0.91
C TYR A 18 -24.04 -4.13 0.85
N PRO A 19 -23.69 -5.28 0.23
CA PRO A 19 -22.51 -5.49 -0.62
C PRO A 19 -22.74 -5.14 -2.10
N ALA A 20 -23.99 -5.00 -2.57
CA ALA A 20 -24.26 -4.91 -4.00
C ALA A 20 -25.52 -4.10 -4.36
N VAL A 21 -25.74 -2.94 -3.72
CA VAL A 21 -26.84 -2.04 -4.10
C VAL A 21 -26.50 -1.25 -5.37
N TRP A 22 -25.22 -0.95 -5.59
CA TRP A 22 -24.73 -0.18 -6.73
C TRP A 22 -23.51 -0.84 -7.36
N SER A 23 -23.27 -0.54 -8.64
CA SER A 23 -21.95 -0.76 -9.24
C SER A 23 -20.96 0.20 -8.61
N ILE A 24 -19.98 -0.33 -7.88
CA ILE A 24 -18.95 0.46 -7.20
C ILE A 24 -17.54 0.09 -7.64
N LYS A 25 -16.62 1.03 -7.48
CA LYS A 25 -15.19 0.88 -7.73
C LYS A 25 -14.38 1.38 -6.54
N ASN A 26 -13.06 1.47 -6.70
CA ASN A 26 -12.11 1.83 -5.64
C ASN A 26 -12.38 3.24 -5.08
N LEU A 27 -11.76 3.56 -3.94
CA LEU A 27 -11.93 4.87 -3.29
C LEU A 27 -11.12 5.97 -3.98
N LEU A 28 -9.95 5.63 -4.52
CA LEU A 28 -9.15 6.52 -5.36
C LEU A 28 -8.53 5.77 -6.53
N GLU A 29 -8.52 6.40 -7.70
CA GLU A 29 -7.82 5.88 -8.87
C GLU A 29 -7.07 7.01 -9.58
N LEU A 30 -5.76 6.84 -9.76
CA LEU A 30 -4.93 7.73 -10.56
C LEU A 30 -4.67 7.08 -11.90
N LYS A 31 -5.28 7.62 -12.96
CA LYS A 31 -5.09 7.19 -14.36
C LYS A 31 -4.14 8.09 -15.17
N LEU A 32 -3.96 9.33 -14.71
CA LEU A 32 -3.03 10.31 -15.24
C LEU A 32 -2.79 11.42 -14.20
N GLY A 33 -1.62 12.05 -14.26
CA GLY A 33 -1.26 13.23 -13.49
C GLY A 33 0.20 13.22 -13.04
N ARG A 34 0.77 14.41 -12.78
CA ARG A 34 2.14 14.54 -12.28
C ARG A 34 2.24 15.49 -11.09
N ARG A 35 3.13 15.23 -10.13
CA ARG A 35 3.30 16.05 -8.92
C ARG A 35 2.00 16.10 -8.14
N ILE A 36 1.66 14.96 -7.55
CA ILE A 36 0.41 14.73 -6.84
C ILE A 36 0.74 14.50 -5.36
N LEU A 37 0.12 15.29 -4.48
CA LEU A 37 0.17 15.09 -3.03
C LEU A 37 -1.19 14.60 -2.54
N ILE A 38 -1.21 13.43 -1.90
CA ILE A 38 -2.39 12.84 -1.25
C ILE A 38 -2.09 12.75 0.24
N GLN A 39 -2.60 13.69 1.03
CA GLN A 39 -2.20 13.82 2.44
C GLN A 39 -3.34 14.04 3.43
N GLY A 40 -3.29 13.33 4.56
CA GLY A 40 -4.21 13.57 5.67
C GLY A 40 -5.65 13.18 5.37
N ASN A 41 -5.87 12.30 4.40
CA ASN A 41 -7.21 11.82 4.05
C ASN A 41 -7.56 10.56 4.85
N ILE A 42 -8.86 10.29 4.92
CA ILE A 42 -9.41 9.03 5.41
C ILE A 42 -10.11 8.35 4.23
N PHE A 43 -9.70 7.14 3.90
CA PHE A 43 -10.28 6.29 2.87
C PHE A 43 -10.96 5.10 3.53
N GLU A 44 -12.27 4.94 3.34
CA GLU A 44 -13.07 3.97 4.10
C GLU A 44 -14.12 3.24 3.24
N ASN A 45 -14.27 1.94 3.48
CA ASN A 45 -15.25 1.06 2.85
C ASN A 45 -15.03 0.87 1.33
N SER A 46 -14.18 -0.08 0.99
CA SER A 46 -13.99 -0.55 -0.40
C SER A 46 -14.19 -2.05 -0.49
N TRP A 47 -15.27 -2.51 -1.11
CA TRP A 47 -15.57 -3.94 -1.23
C TRP A 47 -15.52 -4.41 -2.69
N ALA A 48 -15.39 -5.73 -2.86
CA ALA A 48 -15.39 -6.33 -4.18
C ALA A 48 -16.79 -6.27 -4.81
N GLU A 49 -16.85 -5.68 -6.00
CA GLU A 49 -18.04 -5.59 -6.83
C GLU A 49 -17.57 -5.50 -8.29
N SER A 50 -17.83 -4.42 -9.02
CA SER A 50 -17.42 -4.23 -10.41
C SER A 50 -15.89 -4.15 -10.60
N GLN A 51 -15.12 -4.22 -9.51
CA GLN A 51 -13.68 -4.46 -9.44
C GLN A 51 -13.34 -5.22 -8.13
N THR A 52 -12.07 -5.59 -7.94
CA THR A 52 -11.58 -6.40 -6.80
C THR A 52 -11.74 -5.74 -5.42
N GLY A 53 -12.09 -4.45 -5.35
CA GLY A 53 -12.32 -3.74 -4.09
C GLY A 53 -11.05 -3.19 -3.45
N PHE A 54 -10.02 -2.88 -4.24
CA PHE A 54 -8.88 -2.12 -3.72
C PHE A 54 -9.34 -0.77 -3.15
N ALA A 55 -8.65 -0.26 -2.14
CA ALA A 55 -8.84 1.12 -1.72
C ALA A 55 -8.29 2.08 -2.80
N MET A 56 -7.11 1.78 -3.36
CA MET A 56 -6.41 2.66 -4.29
C MET A 56 -5.87 1.93 -5.53
N LEU A 57 -5.98 2.54 -6.70
CA LEU A 57 -5.35 2.10 -7.96
C LEU A 57 -4.44 3.20 -8.53
N ILE A 58 -3.23 2.84 -8.93
CA ILE A 58 -2.24 3.77 -9.50
C ILE A 58 -1.67 3.21 -10.79
N TRP A 59 -1.91 3.90 -11.90
CA TRP A 59 -1.49 3.47 -13.23
C TRP A 59 -1.53 4.59 -14.26
N SER A 60 -0.79 4.44 -15.36
CA SER A 60 -0.94 5.29 -16.54
C SER A 60 -1.95 4.67 -17.50
N VAL A 61 -2.98 5.43 -17.90
CA VAL A 61 -4.06 4.92 -18.75
C VAL A 61 -4.36 5.85 -19.91
N ASN A 62 -4.36 5.29 -21.13
CA ASN A 62 -4.83 5.92 -22.36
C ASN A 62 -6.11 5.23 -22.84
N GLN A 63 -7.19 5.34 -22.07
CA GLN A 63 -8.39 4.48 -22.19
C GLN A 63 -9.02 4.51 -23.59
N GLY A 64 -8.95 5.64 -24.30
CA GLY A 64 -9.54 5.82 -25.64
C GLY A 64 -8.53 5.95 -26.77
N GLY A 65 -7.25 5.65 -26.53
CA GLY A 65 -6.18 5.69 -27.54
C GLY A 65 -5.67 7.08 -27.93
N THR A 66 -6.36 8.16 -27.54
CA THR A 66 -6.06 9.54 -27.98
C THR A 66 -5.11 10.32 -27.07
N THR A 67 -4.69 9.75 -25.94
CA THR A 67 -3.82 10.39 -24.94
C THR A 67 -2.54 9.59 -24.72
N SER A 68 -1.75 9.38 -25.78
CA SER A 68 -0.51 8.58 -25.71
C SER A 68 0.57 9.17 -24.79
N TRP A 69 0.46 10.46 -24.51
CA TRP A 69 1.31 11.19 -23.56
C TRP A 69 0.86 11.04 -22.10
N ALA A 70 -0.23 10.32 -21.81
CA ALA A 70 -0.73 10.12 -20.45
C ALA A 70 0.35 9.47 -19.58
N GLN A 71 0.49 9.99 -18.35
CA GLN A 71 1.40 9.46 -17.36
C GLN A 71 0.87 9.74 -15.97
N THR A 72 1.01 8.78 -15.07
CA THR A 72 0.93 8.97 -13.62
C THR A 72 2.35 8.95 -13.04
N ALA A 73 2.87 10.07 -12.55
CA ALA A 73 4.22 10.11 -11.97
C ALA A 73 4.37 11.15 -10.87
N ASP A 74 5.42 11.05 -10.06
CA ASP A 74 5.71 12.02 -8.98
C ASP A 74 4.52 12.11 -7.99
N VAL A 75 4.17 10.96 -7.41
CA VAL A 75 3.02 10.82 -6.52
C VAL A 75 3.51 10.59 -5.09
N TRP A 76 3.01 11.39 -4.16
CA TRP A 76 3.32 11.28 -2.74
C TRP A 76 2.04 11.06 -1.93
N ILE A 77 1.90 9.87 -1.34
CA ILE A 77 0.75 9.46 -0.53
C ILE A 77 1.21 9.38 0.93
N ARG A 78 0.77 10.32 1.77
CA ARG A 78 1.32 10.44 3.12
C ARG A 78 0.33 10.80 4.22
N GLU A 79 0.54 10.29 5.42
CA GLU A 79 -0.31 10.57 6.60
C GLU A 79 -1.81 10.31 6.38
N ASN A 80 -2.16 9.26 5.63
CA ASN A 80 -3.54 8.85 5.42
C ASN A 80 -3.92 7.67 6.32
N ILE A 81 -5.22 7.57 6.61
CA ILE A 81 -5.84 6.35 7.15
C ILE A 81 -6.57 5.67 5.99
N ILE A 82 -6.27 4.40 5.74
CA ILE A 82 -6.94 3.57 4.74
C ILE A 82 -7.51 2.36 5.47
N ARG A 83 -8.83 2.20 5.47
CA ARG A 83 -9.46 1.11 6.23
C ARG A 83 -10.67 0.50 5.57
N HIS A 84 -11.03 -0.69 6.06
CA HIS A 84 -12.26 -1.40 5.68
C HIS A 84 -12.29 -1.65 4.17
N ALA A 85 -11.30 -2.40 3.68
CA ALA A 85 -11.15 -2.65 2.26
C ALA A 85 -10.84 -4.11 1.92
N ALA A 86 -11.33 -4.57 0.78
CA ALA A 86 -11.07 -5.91 0.25
C ALA A 86 -9.59 -6.09 -0.11
N SER A 87 -8.92 -5.01 -0.53
CA SER A 87 -7.49 -4.96 -0.83
C SER A 87 -6.97 -3.54 -0.62
N GLY A 88 -5.68 -3.37 -0.34
CA GLY A 88 -5.10 -2.06 -0.05
C GLY A 88 -4.86 -1.23 -1.32
N VAL A 89 -3.72 -1.44 -1.98
CA VAL A 89 -3.33 -0.68 -3.18
C VAL A 89 -2.85 -1.59 -4.32
N MET A 90 -3.24 -1.24 -5.55
CA MET A 90 -2.66 -1.79 -6.77
C MET A 90 -1.83 -0.73 -7.49
N ILE A 91 -0.63 -1.11 -7.92
CA ILE A 91 0.27 -0.25 -8.69
C ILE A 91 0.68 -1.00 -9.96
N THR A 92 0.44 -0.40 -11.12
CA THR A 92 0.91 -0.93 -12.41
C THR A 92 1.53 0.14 -13.30
N ASP A 93 2.43 -0.26 -14.20
CA ASP A 93 3.15 0.63 -15.11
C ASP A 93 2.24 1.23 -16.19
N PHE A 94 1.27 0.48 -16.69
CA PHE A 94 0.27 0.96 -17.65
C PHE A 94 -1.02 0.13 -17.62
N ASN A 95 -2.01 0.55 -18.42
CA ASN A 95 -3.23 -0.22 -18.63
C ASN A 95 -2.98 -1.49 -19.47
N THR A 96 -2.89 -2.63 -18.80
CA THR A 96 -2.73 -3.93 -19.44
C THR A 96 -3.99 -4.45 -20.13
N ASP A 97 -5.17 -3.86 -19.87
CA ASP A 97 -6.42 -4.26 -20.53
C ASP A 97 -6.50 -3.71 -21.97
N HIS A 98 -5.75 -2.66 -22.27
CA HIS A 98 -5.65 -2.05 -23.60
C HIS A 98 -4.19 -1.75 -23.96
N PRO A 99 -3.35 -2.80 -24.12
CA PRO A 99 -1.93 -2.62 -24.41
C PRO A 99 -1.65 -1.97 -25.77
N GLU A 100 -2.63 -1.97 -26.67
CA GLU A 100 -2.60 -1.26 -27.94
C GLU A 100 -2.63 0.27 -27.79
N TYR A 101 -3.03 0.79 -26.63
CA TYR A 101 -3.09 2.23 -26.36
C TYR A 101 -1.88 2.67 -25.52
N PRO A 102 -0.81 3.17 -26.16
CA PRO A 102 0.42 3.49 -25.45
C PRO A 102 0.20 4.59 -24.42
N THR A 103 1.01 4.56 -23.36
CA THR A 103 1.16 5.61 -22.36
C THR A 103 2.65 5.78 -22.05
N LEU A 104 2.99 6.82 -21.29
CA LEU A 104 4.24 6.81 -20.54
C LEU A 104 4.02 6.04 -19.23
N TYR A 105 5.04 5.32 -18.75
CA TYR A 105 4.87 4.43 -17.60
C TYR A 105 4.72 5.16 -16.26
N THR A 106 3.98 4.53 -15.35
CA THR A 106 3.92 4.92 -13.95
C THR A 106 5.31 4.91 -13.33
N GLN A 107 5.68 5.97 -12.62
CA GLN A 107 7.00 6.04 -11.96
C GLN A 107 7.02 7.03 -10.79
N ARG A 108 7.92 6.80 -9.83
CA ARG A 108 8.15 7.69 -8.67
C ARG A 108 6.87 7.86 -7.85
N VAL A 109 6.41 6.75 -7.28
CA VAL A 109 5.26 6.71 -6.37
C VAL A 109 5.80 6.39 -4.97
N ARG A 110 5.57 7.28 -4.03
CA ARG A 110 6.07 7.17 -2.66
C ARG A 110 4.93 7.20 -1.65
N PHE A 111 4.98 6.28 -0.70
CA PHE A 111 4.09 6.18 0.44
C PHE A 111 4.88 6.44 1.72
N ASP A 112 4.45 7.40 2.54
CA ASP A 112 5.07 7.72 3.84
C ASP A 112 4.02 7.82 4.94
N ASN A 113 4.24 7.19 6.09
CA ASN A 113 3.37 7.38 7.26
C ASN A 113 1.89 7.11 6.97
N ASN A 114 1.52 6.00 6.33
CA ASN A 114 0.09 5.65 6.21
C ASN A 114 -0.26 4.47 7.11
N LEU A 115 -1.49 4.51 7.63
CA LEU A 115 -2.09 3.46 8.43
C LEU A 115 -3.08 2.69 7.56
N TRP A 116 -2.93 1.36 7.54
CA TRP A 116 -3.79 0.42 6.80
C TRP A 116 -4.47 -0.54 7.77
N GLU A 117 -5.78 -0.44 7.92
CA GLU A 117 -6.54 -1.22 8.90
C GLU A 117 -7.63 -2.04 8.22
N ASP A 118 -7.87 -3.25 8.72
CA ASP A 118 -8.95 -4.12 8.22
C ASP A 118 -8.94 -4.25 6.69
N ILE A 119 -7.79 -4.66 6.16
CA ILE A 119 -7.65 -5.08 4.77
C ILE A 119 -7.92 -6.59 4.72
N SER A 120 -9.16 -6.97 4.43
CA SER A 120 -9.63 -8.33 4.68
C SER A 120 -10.66 -8.80 3.66
N THR A 121 -10.75 -10.12 3.52
CA THR A 121 -11.74 -10.82 2.68
C THR A 121 -13.17 -10.65 3.18
N SER A 122 -13.37 -10.12 4.39
CA SER A 122 -14.70 -9.77 4.88
C SER A 122 -15.39 -8.69 4.03
N TRP A 123 -14.60 -7.89 3.32
CA TRP A 123 -15.04 -6.90 2.32
C TRP A 123 -15.07 -7.49 0.89
N GLY A 124 -14.90 -8.80 0.74
CA GLY A 124 -14.70 -9.46 -0.55
C GLY A 124 -13.23 -9.42 -1.01
N GLY A 125 -12.99 -9.74 -2.28
CA GLY A 125 -11.64 -9.80 -2.84
C GLY A 125 -10.79 -10.87 -2.15
N ASP A 126 -9.48 -10.64 -2.03
CA ASP A 126 -8.54 -11.61 -1.47
C ASP A 126 -7.62 -11.07 -0.37
N GLY A 127 -7.93 -9.91 0.24
CA GLY A 127 -7.28 -9.45 1.46
C GLY A 127 -5.77 -9.17 1.32
N ARG A 128 -5.30 -8.75 0.15
CA ARG A 128 -3.91 -8.36 -0.08
C ARG A 128 -3.66 -6.87 0.20
N LEU A 129 -2.58 -6.55 0.90
CA LEU A 129 -2.24 -5.17 1.23
C LEU A 129 -1.75 -4.41 0.00
N ILE A 130 -0.76 -4.95 -0.70
CA ILE A 130 -0.13 -4.33 -1.86
C ILE A 130 -0.12 -5.31 -3.02
N GLN A 131 -0.51 -4.84 -4.20
CA GLN A 131 -0.22 -5.52 -5.46
C GLN A 131 0.66 -4.63 -6.33
N VAL A 132 1.73 -5.21 -6.87
CA VAL A 132 2.58 -4.60 -7.88
C VAL A 132 2.55 -5.45 -9.15
N ALA A 133 2.31 -4.82 -10.29
CA ALA A 133 2.35 -5.46 -11.61
C ALA A 133 3.16 -4.59 -12.58
N SER A 134 4.17 -5.15 -13.23
CA SER A 134 5.03 -4.41 -14.17
C SER A 134 4.99 -5.09 -15.54
N GLY A 135 3.85 -4.99 -16.23
CA GLY A 135 3.59 -5.74 -17.46
C GLY A 135 4.60 -5.44 -18.58
N SER A 136 5.18 -4.24 -18.59
CA SER A 136 6.21 -3.81 -19.54
C SER A 136 7.64 -3.90 -18.99
N GLY A 137 7.80 -4.18 -17.69
CA GLY A 137 9.10 -4.14 -17.00
C GLY A 137 9.63 -2.72 -16.76
N GLN A 138 8.80 -1.68 -16.91
CA GLN A 138 9.19 -0.27 -16.80
C GLN A 138 8.67 0.42 -15.53
N LEU A 139 7.94 -0.29 -14.66
CA LEU A 139 7.55 0.24 -13.36
C LEU A 139 8.81 0.53 -12.53
N THR A 140 8.94 1.76 -12.03
CA THR A 140 10.16 2.15 -11.31
C THR A 140 9.94 3.17 -10.20
N ALA A 141 10.82 3.12 -9.20
CA ALA A 141 10.84 4.01 -8.04
C ALA A 141 9.51 3.96 -7.26
N ILE A 142 9.11 2.74 -6.88
CA ILE A 142 7.96 2.49 -6.02
C ILE A 142 8.46 2.29 -4.59
N LYS A 143 8.06 3.19 -3.70
CA LYS A 143 8.71 3.37 -2.40
C LYS A 143 7.69 3.41 -1.27
N PHE A 144 7.88 2.57 -0.27
CA PHE A 144 7.08 2.55 0.96
C PHE A 144 8.01 2.76 2.15
N TYR A 145 7.68 3.75 2.97
CA TYR A 145 8.42 4.11 4.17
C TYR A 145 7.46 4.35 5.32
N HIS A 146 7.75 3.86 6.52
CA HIS A 146 6.93 4.12 7.70
C HIS A 146 5.44 3.81 7.47
N GLN A 147 5.12 2.57 7.16
CA GLN A 147 3.74 2.12 7.04
C GLN A 147 3.41 1.27 8.26
N THR A 148 2.20 1.40 8.80
CA THR A 148 1.63 0.41 9.72
C THR A 148 0.45 -0.23 9.02
N GLY A 149 0.44 -1.55 8.81
CA GLY A 149 -0.60 -2.17 8.01
C GLY A 149 -0.97 -3.61 8.37
N PHE A 150 -2.26 -3.90 8.38
CA PHE A 150 -2.79 -5.22 8.75
C PHE A 150 -3.62 -5.78 7.61
N ALA A 151 -3.17 -6.89 7.04
CA ALA A 151 -3.82 -7.55 5.92
C ALA A 151 -4.01 -9.04 6.21
N GLU A 152 -5.18 -9.55 5.86
CA GLU A 152 -5.58 -10.92 6.22
C GLU A 152 -4.74 -11.98 5.49
N ARG A 153 -4.49 -11.81 4.18
CA ARG A 153 -3.97 -12.89 3.34
C ARG A 153 -2.57 -12.66 2.82
N THR A 154 -2.30 -11.53 2.17
CA THR A 154 -1.00 -11.35 1.51
C THR A 154 -0.45 -9.96 1.79
N LEU A 155 0.81 -9.88 2.22
CA LEU A 155 1.50 -8.61 2.40
C LEU A 155 1.78 -7.93 1.05
N ILE A 156 2.50 -8.60 0.14
CA ILE A 156 2.77 -8.08 -1.20
C ILE A 156 2.50 -9.17 -2.22
N THR A 157 1.61 -8.91 -3.17
CA THR A 157 1.44 -9.71 -4.38
C THR A 157 2.24 -9.07 -5.51
N ILE A 158 3.21 -9.80 -6.05
CA ILE A 158 3.92 -9.44 -7.27
C ILE A 158 3.22 -10.17 -8.42
N ALA A 159 2.31 -9.48 -9.09
CA ALA A 159 1.43 -10.12 -10.07
C ALA A 159 2.09 -10.35 -11.42
N SER A 160 3.09 -9.53 -11.79
CA SER A 160 3.84 -9.73 -13.04
C SER A 160 5.09 -8.85 -13.14
N GLY A 161 6.03 -9.34 -13.96
CA GLY A 161 7.15 -8.57 -14.47
C GLY A 161 8.16 -8.13 -13.41
N VAL A 162 8.95 -7.10 -13.74
CA VAL A 162 10.04 -6.62 -12.90
C VAL A 162 9.83 -5.15 -12.56
N THR A 163 9.93 -4.81 -11.27
CA THR A 163 9.88 -3.43 -10.78
C THR A 163 11.29 -2.99 -10.37
N GLN A 164 11.75 -1.86 -10.89
CA GLN A 164 13.07 -1.33 -10.57
C GLN A 164 12.99 -0.33 -9.42
N GLN A 165 14.07 -0.22 -8.64
CA GLN A 165 14.18 0.76 -7.54
C GLN A 165 13.01 0.65 -6.54
N PHE A 166 12.63 -0.59 -6.21
CA PHE A 166 11.65 -0.85 -5.18
C PHE A 166 12.27 -0.68 -3.80
N GLU A 167 11.60 0.07 -2.92
CA GLU A 167 12.06 0.28 -1.54
C GLU A 167 10.90 0.09 -0.57
N PHE A 168 11.12 -0.71 0.46
CA PHE A 168 10.14 -1.04 1.49
C PHE A 168 10.85 -1.06 2.84
N ALA A 169 10.79 0.04 3.59
CA ALA A 169 11.62 0.20 4.78
C ALA A 169 10.92 0.86 5.97
N ASN A 170 11.32 0.46 7.16
CA ASN A 170 10.80 0.97 8.43
C ASN A 170 9.29 0.74 8.59
N ILE A 171 8.80 -0.44 8.24
CA ILE A 171 7.37 -0.77 8.21
C ILE A 171 7.01 -1.72 9.37
N ILE A 172 5.82 -1.58 9.94
CA ILE A 172 5.21 -2.62 10.79
C ILE A 172 4.01 -3.20 10.05
N VAL A 173 4.06 -4.47 9.69
CA VAL A 173 3.00 -5.13 8.91
C VAL A 173 2.78 -6.55 9.34
N ASP A 174 1.57 -7.06 9.13
CA ASP A 174 1.32 -8.50 9.16
C ASP A 174 1.95 -9.19 7.95
N HIS A 175 2.49 -10.39 8.19
CA HIS A 175 2.82 -11.34 7.15
C HIS A 175 1.58 -11.76 6.34
N GLY A 176 0.41 -11.79 7.01
CA GLY A 176 -0.77 -12.46 6.48
C GLY A 176 -0.56 -13.96 6.34
N LEU A 177 -1.34 -14.60 5.48
CA LEU A 177 -1.22 -16.02 5.14
C LEU A 177 -0.02 -16.33 4.22
N TYR A 178 0.37 -15.41 3.32
CA TYR A 178 1.33 -15.67 2.24
C TYR A 178 2.56 -14.76 2.19
N GLY A 179 2.67 -13.75 3.05
CA GLY A 179 3.83 -12.85 3.02
C GLY A 179 3.96 -12.11 1.69
N ILE A 180 5.14 -12.19 1.08
CA ILE A 180 5.39 -11.67 -0.27
C ILE A 180 5.27 -12.86 -1.24
N HIS A 181 4.47 -12.72 -2.29
CA HIS A 181 4.15 -13.84 -3.17
C HIS A 181 4.13 -13.43 -4.65
N ALA A 182 4.71 -14.27 -5.49
CA ALA A 182 4.60 -14.30 -6.94
C ALA A 182 4.22 -15.73 -7.38
N ASP A 183 3.76 -15.90 -8.62
CA ASP A 183 3.37 -17.22 -9.13
C ASP A 183 4.53 -18.24 -9.16
N ASP A 184 5.78 -17.77 -9.26
CA ASP A 184 6.99 -18.56 -9.44
C ASP A 184 8.00 -18.44 -8.28
N ALA A 185 7.69 -17.64 -7.24
CA ALA A 185 8.57 -17.44 -6.09
C ALA A 185 7.82 -16.88 -4.87
N SER A 186 8.43 -16.99 -3.69
CA SER A 186 7.87 -16.44 -2.45
C SER A 186 8.93 -15.71 -1.62
N GLU A 187 8.46 -14.82 -0.75
CA GLU A 187 9.22 -14.00 0.18
C GLU A 187 10.48 -13.35 -0.45
N GLN A 188 11.66 -13.60 0.11
CA GLN A 188 12.91 -13.07 -0.44
C GLN A 188 13.16 -13.54 -1.88
N GLY A 189 12.81 -14.79 -2.23
CA GLY A 189 12.98 -15.28 -3.60
C GLY A 189 12.14 -14.48 -4.61
N ALA A 190 10.92 -14.09 -4.22
CA ALA A 190 10.07 -13.23 -5.06
C ALA A 190 10.66 -11.83 -5.23
N LEU A 191 11.21 -11.26 -4.15
CA LEU A 191 11.91 -9.97 -4.21
C LEU A 191 13.15 -10.05 -5.10
N ASP A 192 13.98 -11.08 -4.96
CA ASP A 192 15.21 -11.28 -5.73
C ASP A 192 14.93 -11.40 -7.23
N LEU A 193 13.84 -12.09 -7.61
CA LEU A 193 13.44 -12.30 -8.99
C LEU A 193 12.78 -11.07 -9.63
N HIS A 194 11.87 -10.41 -8.91
CA HIS A 194 10.99 -9.40 -9.51
C HIS A 194 11.30 -7.96 -9.10
N MET A 195 12.18 -7.75 -8.14
CA MET A 195 12.53 -6.42 -7.63
C MET A 195 14.04 -6.23 -7.50
N PRO A 196 14.85 -6.60 -8.52
CA PRO A 196 16.30 -6.66 -8.39
C PRO A 196 16.90 -5.33 -7.89
N GLY A 197 17.76 -5.42 -6.87
CA GLY A 197 18.34 -4.26 -6.20
C GLY A 197 17.39 -3.57 -5.22
N TYR A 198 16.34 -4.26 -4.74
CA TYR A 198 15.40 -3.73 -3.76
C TYR A 198 16.08 -3.32 -2.45
N LEU A 199 15.44 -2.38 -1.75
CA LEU A 199 15.64 -2.17 -0.32
C LEU A 199 14.48 -2.79 0.46
N PHE A 200 14.78 -3.73 1.36
CA PHE A 200 13.81 -4.29 2.30
C PHE A 200 14.45 -4.38 3.69
N ALA A 201 14.31 -3.33 4.50
CA ALA A 201 15.08 -3.20 5.74
C ALA A 201 14.34 -2.44 6.85
N GLY A 202 14.65 -2.78 8.10
CA GLY A 202 14.04 -2.15 9.29
C GLY A 202 12.56 -2.45 9.45
N ASN A 203 12.03 -3.47 8.76
CA ASN A 203 10.62 -3.83 8.82
C ASN A 203 10.37 -4.83 9.96
N ALA A 204 9.31 -4.63 10.74
CA ALA A 204 8.75 -5.65 11.61
C ALA A 204 7.61 -6.37 10.88
N VAL A 205 7.89 -7.59 10.41
CA VAL A 205 6.91 -8.46 9.73
C VAL A 205 6.33 -9.43 10.74
N ILE A 206 5.14 -9.11 11.25
CA ILE A 206 4.45 -9.88 12.29
C ILE A 206 4.06 -11.26 11.74
N GLY A 207 4.48 -12.32 12.42
CA GLY A 207 4.25 -13.70 12.01
C GLY A 207 5.17 -14.19 10.86
N GLY A 208 6.07 -13.34 10.35
CA GLY A 208 7.01 -13.73 9.30
C GLY A 208 8.15 -14.62 9.81
N ALA A 209 8.70 -15.45 8.94
CA ALA A 209 9.86 -16.29 9.27
C ALA A 209 11.17 -15.59 8.88
N ALA A 210 12.07 -15.35 9.84
CA ALA A 210 13.32 -14.62 9.59
C ALA A 210 14.20 -15.21 8.48
N ALA A 211 14.15 -16.53 8.27
CA ALA A 211 14.92 -17.21 7.23
C ALA A 211 14.38 -16.98 5.80
N SER A 212 13.14 -16.51 5.66
CA SER A 212 12.50 -16.28 4.36
C SER A 212 12.64 -14.83 3.88
N TYR A 213 13.19 -13.93 4.70
CA TYR A 213 13.24 -12.50 4.42
C TYR A 213 14.68 -11.96 4.48
N PRO A 214 14.95 -10.83 3.81
CA PRO A 214 16.25 -10.17 3.87
C PRO A 214 16.68 -9.86 5.31
N THR A 215 18.00 -9.89 5.56
CA THR A 215 18.57 -9.51 6.85
C THR A 215 18.28 -8.05 7.21
N GLY A 216 18.31 -7.71 8.51
CA GLY A 216 18.03 -6.34 8.96
C GLY A 216 16.55 -6.04 9.18
N ASN A 217 15.71 -7.07 9.24
CA ASN A 217 14.29 -7.00 9.56
C ASN A 217 13.99 -7.73 10.89
N PHE A 218 12.80 -7.48 11.43
CA PHE A 218 12.30 -8.02 12.69
C PHE A 218 11.07 -8.89 12.45
N PHE A 219 10.88 -9.90 13.31
CA PHE A 219 9.84 -10.92 13.11
C PHE A 219 9.11 -11.19 14.44
N PRO A 220 8.33 -10.25 14.96
CA PRO A 220 7.47 -10.50 16.12
C PRO A 220 6.51 -11.66 15.81
N ALA A 221 6.37 -12.63 16.71
CA ALA A 221 5.51 -13.79 16.47
C ALA A 221 4.02 -13.42 16.39
N THR A 222 3.61 -12.39 17.14
CA THR A 222 2.23 -11.90 17.19
C THR A 222 2.21 -10.38 17.31
N MET A 223 1.06 -9.76 17.04
CA MET A 223 0.86 -8.32 17.23
C MET A 223 1.16 -7.86 18.67
N ASN A 224 0.91 -8.70 19.68
CA ASN A 224 1.25 -8.40 21.07
C ASN A 224 2.76 -8.29 21.31
N ASN A 225 3.58 -9.00 20.51
CA ASN A 225 5.03 -8.93 20.62
C ASN A 225 5.62 -7.64 20.01
N VAL A 226 4.83 -6.87 19.25
CA VAL A 226 5.24 -5.56 18.74
C VAL A 226 5.45 -4.56 19.88
N GLY A 227 4.60 -4.62 20.91
CA GLY A 227 4.64 -3.66 22.02
C GLY A 227 4.05 -2.31 21.64
N PHE A 228 2.91 -2.31 20.95
CA PHE A 228 2.09 -1.11 20.76
C PHE A 228 1.53 -0.58 22.09
N VAL A 229 1.22 0.72 22.15
CA VAL A 229 0.59 1.35 23.33
C VAL A 229 -0.81 0.76 23.57
N ASN A 230 -1.65 0.69 22.53
CA ASN A 230 -2.98 0.06 22.62
C ASN A 230 -3.48 -0.33 21.23
N ALA A 231 -3.01 -1.48 20.71
CA ALA A 231 -3.42 -1.97 19.39
C ALA A 231 -4.94 -2.21 19.27
N ALA A 232 -5.59 -2.68 20.36
CA ALA A 232 -7.03 -2.92 20.36
C ALA A 232 -7.87 -1.64 20.27
N GLY A 233 -7.30 -0.49 20.66
CA GLY A 233 -7.90 0.83 20.52
C GLY A 233 -7.39 1.64 19.34
N GLY A 234 -6.65 1.03 18.39
CA GLY A 234 -6.09 1.72 17.22
C GLY A 234 -4.85 2.59 17.50
N ASP A 235 -4.27 2.51 18.70
CA ASP A 235 -3.05 3.25 19.05
C ASP A 235 -1.81 2.39 18.78
N TYR A 236 -1.35 2.46 17.53
CA TYR A 236 -0.19 1.73 17.03
C TYR A 236 1.14 2.44 17.24
N ARG A 237 1.22 3.41 18.16
CA ARG A 237 2.53 3.95 18.59
C ARG A 237 3.29 2.86 19.34
N LEU A 238 4.60 2.78 19.13
CA LEU A 238 5.44 1.88 19.93
C LEU A 238 5.60 2.41 21.35
N ALA A 239 5.25 1.57 22.33
CA ALA A 239 5.50 1.85 23.73
C ALA A 239 7.01 1.94 24.00
N ALA A 240 7.41 2.64 25.06
CA ALA A 240 8.82 2.75 25.44
C ALA A 240 9.48 1.38 25.72
N SER A 241 8.69 0.38 26.10
CA SER A 241 9.13 -1.01 26.32
C SER A 241 9.15 -1.87 25.05
N SER A 242 8.72 -1.35 23.90
CA SER A 242 8.75 -2.10 22.65
C SER A 242 10.20 -2.47 22.29
N PRO A 243 10.48 -3.74 21.92
CA PRO A 243 11.80 -4.14 21.45
C PRO A 243 12.17 -3.48 20.10
N TYR A 244 11.20 -2.87 19.43
CA TYR A 244 11.35 -2.22 18.13
C TYR A 244 11.43 -0.69 18.21
N LYS A 245 11.36 -0.11 19.42
CA LYS A 245 11.49 1.34 19.63
C LYS A 245 12.83 1.86 19.07
N ASN A 246 12.79 2.88 18.22
CA ASN A 246 13.94 3.49 17.53
C ASN A 246 14.79 2.50 16.71
N ARG A 247 14.19 1.42 16.19
CA ARG A 247 14.89 0.38 15.44
C ARG A 247 14.75 0.49 13.92
N GLY A 248 14.08 1.53 13.43
CA GLY A 248 14.08 1.88 12.02
C GLY A 248 15.51 2.15 11.52
N THR A 249 15.72 1.97 10.22
CA THR A 249 16.99 2.24 9.53
C THR A 249 17.43 3.70 9.61
N ASP A 250 16.50 4.60 9.92
CA ASP A 250 16.73 6.04 10.11
C ASP A 250 16.85 6.45 11.59
N GLY A 251 16.85 5.47 12.52
CA GLY A 251 16.92 5.72 13.96
C GLY A 251 15.59 6.10 14.61
N THR A 252 14.49 6.12 13.87
CA THR A 252 13.13 6.33 14.39
C THR A 252 12.41 5.00 14.61
N ASP A 253 11.16 5.05 15.06
CA ASP A 253 10.34 3.84 15.18
C ASP A 253 10.01 3.29 13.77
N PRO A 254 10.13 1.97 13.54
CA PRO A 254 9.46 1.37 12.39
C PRO A 254 7.95 1.50 12.57
N GLY A 255 7.22 1.53 11.46
CA GLY A 255 5.79 1.79 11.43
C GLY A 255 5.49 3.26 11.10
N ALA A 256 4.22 3.54 10.86
CA ALA A 256 3.74 4.88 10.62
C ALA A 256 3.79 5.75 11.89
N ASP A 257 4.14 7.02 11.74
CA ASP A 257 3.95 8.02 12.81
C ASP A 257 2.45 8.31 13.00
N ILE A 258 1.84 7.56 13.93
CA ILE A 258 0.43 7.70 14.29
C ILE A 258 0.11 9.10 14.81
N THR A 259 1.06 9.77 15.48
CA THR A 259 0.83 11.14 15.97
C THR A 259 0.71 12.10 14.79
N ALA A 260 1.58 11.98 13.79
CA ALA A 260 1.51 12.78 12.57
C ALA A 260 0.21 12.50 11.79
N ILE A 261 -0.18 11.23 11.63
CA ILE A 261 -1.44 10.86 10.97
C ILE A 261 -2.63 11.52 11.66
N LEU A 262 -2.78 11.33 12.97
CA LEU A 262 -3.90 11.87 13.73
C LEU A 262 -3.94 13.40 13.68
N ASN A 263 -2.78 14.07 13.67
CA ASN A 263 -2.72 15.53 13.50
C ASN A 263 -3.23 15.97 12.12
N TRP A 264 -2.89 15.25 11.06
CA TRP A 264 -3.32 15.58 9.69
C TRP A 264 -4.79 15.27 9.44
N THR A 265 -5.31 14.19 10.02
CA THR A 265 -6.71 13.77 9.87
C THR A 265 -7.65 14.39 10.91
N ASN A 266 -7.12 15.09 11.93
CA ASN A 266 -7.94 15.79 12.92
C ASN A 266 -8.86 16.82 12.25
N GLY A 267 -10.16 16.72 12.52
CA GLY A 267 -11.19 17.60 11.94
C GLY A 267 -11.56 17.26 10.50
N VAL A 268 -11.19 16.07 10.00
CA VAL A 268 -11.84 15.48 8.82
C VAL A 268 -13.20 14.94 9.27
N ASP A 269 -14.29 15.47 8.70
CA ASP A 269 -15.66 15.08 9.03
C ASP A 269 -15.93 13.64 8.55
N GLN A 270 -16.19 12.74 9.51
CA GLN A 270 -16.54 11.33 9.31
C GLN A 270 -18.03 11.10 9.57
#